data_AF-A0A8B9JI37-F1
#
_entry.id   AF-A0A8B9JI37-F1
#
_cell.length_a   1.000
_cell.length_b   1.000
_cell.length_c   1.000
_cell.angle_alpha   90.00
_cell.angle_beta   90.00
_cell.angle_gamma   90.00
#
_symmetry.space_group_name_H-M   'P 1'
#
loop_
_entity.id
_entity.type
_entity.pdbx_description
1 polymer ?
#
loop_
_entity_poly.entity_id
_entity_poly.type
_entity_poly.pdbx_seq_one_letter_code
_entity_poly.pdbx_strand_id
1 'polypeptide(L)'
;MEVSPSELMNILNKILTKHQDMKTDGFTIESCRSMVAVMDGDSSGKLGFHEFKYLWNNIKKWQCVYKSHDADRSGTIGADELPAAFRAAG
;
A
#
# COMPACT_ATOMS: atom_id res chain seq x y z
N MET A 1 -3.37 15.23 -14.77
CA MET A 1 -4.14 14.03 -14.39
C MET A 1 -3.89 13.83 -12.91
N GLU A 2 -4.95 13.85 -12.11
CA GLU A 2 -4.90 13.74 -10.65
C GLU A 2 -5.62 12.46 -10.24
N VAL A 3 -5.20 11.85 -9.13
CA VAL A 3 -5.80 10.63 -8.59
C VAL A 3 -6.49 10.95 -7.28
N SER A 4 -7.80 10.78 -7.23
CA SER A 4 -8.60 10.91 -6.01
C SER A 4 -8.48 9.68 -5.10
N PRO A 5 -8.85 9.78 -3.80
CA PRO A 5 -8.83 8.65 -2.88
C PRO A 5 -9.65 7.43 -3.36
N SER A 6 -10.78 7.66 -4.03
CA SER A 6 -11.63 6.60 -4.59
C SER A 6 -10.97 5.91 -5.79
N GLU A 7 -10.29 6.67 -6.65
CA GLU A 7 -9.51 6.11 -7.76
C GLU A 7 -8.32 5.29 -7.24
N LEU A 8 -7.62 5.80 -6.22
CA LEU A 8 -6.54 5.08 -5.54
C LEU A 8 -7.05 3.74 -4.97
N MET A 9 -8.19 3.75 -4.26
CA MET A 9 -8.81 2.54 -3.72
C MET A 9 -9.09 1.51 -4.81
N ASN A 10 -9.68 1.93 -5.93
CA ASN A 10 -9.99 1.04 -7.05
C ASN A 10 -8.71 0.45 -7.68
N ILE A 11 -7.65 1.25 -7.83
CA ILE A 11 -6.36 0.79 -8.36
C ILE A 11 -5.74 -0.26 -7.44
N LEU A 12 -5.66 0.03 -6.14
CA LEU A 12 -5.03 -0.86 -5.16
C LEU A 12 -5.81 -2.18 -5.02
N ASN A 13 -7.14 -2.11 -4.90
CA ASN A 13 -7.96 -3.32 -4.80
C ASN A 13 -7.88 -4.18 -6.07
N LYS A 14 -7.82 -3.56 -7.26
CA LYS A 14 -7.63 -4.28 -8.52
C LYS A 14 -6.28 -4.99 -8.63
N ILE A 15 -5.27 -4.56 -7.88
CA ILE A 15 -3.95 -5.21 -7.85
C ILE A 15 -3.94 -6.33 -6.82
N LEU A 16 -4.57 -6.13 -5.67
CA LEU A 16 -4.72 -7.18 -4.67
C LEU A 16 -5.42 -8.41 -5.24
N THR A 17 -6.42 -8.25 -6.12
CA THR A 17 -7.07 -9.41 -6.78
C THR A 17 -6.12 -10.23 -7.65
N LYS A 18 -4.98 -9.67 -8.09
CA LYS A 18 -3.94 -10.38 -8.84
C LYS A 18 -2.92 -11.09 -7.96
N HIS A 19 -2.94 -10.82 -6.65
CA HIS A 19 -2.01 -11.36 -5.67
C HIS A 19 -2.75 -12.22 -4.65
N GLN A 20 -3.20 -13.40 -5.08
CA GLN A 20 -3.92 -14.37 -4.25
C GLN A 20 -3.08 -14.94 -3.09
N ASP A 21 -1.78 -14.65 -3.07
CA ASP A 21 -0.85 -15.01 -2.00
C ASP A 21 -0.96 -14.11 -0.77
N MET A 22 -1.68 -12.99 -0.84
CA MET A 22 -1.88 -12.07 0.29
C MET A 22 -3.31 -12.17 0.81
N LYS A 23 -3.49 -12.44 2.11
CA LYS A 23 -4.82 -12.37 2.74
C LYS A 23 -5.15 -10.92 3.08
N THR A 24 -6.25 -10.42 2.51
CA THR A 24 -6.69 -9.04 2.71
C THR A 24 -8.18 -8.91 2.43
N ASP A 25 -8.85 -8.08 3.22
CA ASP A 25 -10.23 -7.63 2.97
C ASP A 25 -10.29 -6.46 1.98
N GLY A 26 -9.14 -6.06 1.44
CA GLY A 26 -8.97 -4.90 0.56
C GLY A 26 -8.69 -3.61 1.32
N PHE A 27 -8.39 -2.57 0.55
CA PHE A 27 -8.24 -1.20 1.04
C PHE A 27 -9.61 -0.52 1.13
N THR A 28 -9.88 0.08 2.29
CA THR A 28 -11.05 0.93 2.50
C THR A 28 -10.81 2.35 1.97
N ILE A 29 -11.89 3.11 1.80
CA ILE A 29 -11.80 4.51 1.37
C ILE A 29 -11.10 5.37 2.42
N GLU A 30 -11.28 5.08 3.71
CA GLU A 30 -10.62 5.78 4.82
C GLU A 30 -9.12 5.56 4.77
N SER A 31 -8.68 4.32 4.52
CA SER A 31 -7.25 3.99 4.37
C SER A 31 -6.64 4.77 3.20
N CYS A 32 -7.35 4.84 2.07
CA CYS A 32 -6.91 5.59 0.90
C CYS A 32 -6.90 7.11 1.14
N ARG A 33 -7.87 7.64 1.89
CA ARG A 33 -7.87 9.06 2.31
C ARG A 33 -6.66 9.40 3.17
N SER A 34 -6.32 8.54 4.15
CA SER A 34 -5.12 8.73 4.97
C SER A 34 -3.84 8.68 4.13
N MET A 35 -3.75 7.75 3.16
CA MET A 35 -2.61 7.69 2.24
C MET A 35 -2.48 8.94 1.38
N VAL A 36 -3.59 9.44 0.83
CA VAL A 36 -3.60 10.69 0.06
C VAL A 36 -3.15 11.85 0.95
N ALA A 37 -3.71 12.00 2.14
CA ALA A 37 -3.36 13.09 3.05
C ALA A 37 -1.86 13.12 3.46
N VAL A 38 -1.20 11.95 3.52
CA VAL A 38 0.24 11.88 3.84
C VAL A 38 1.11 12.23 2.62
N MET A 39 0.61 12.00 1.41
CA MET A 39 1.36 12.17 0.15
C MET A 39 1.08 13.49 -0.58
N ASP A 40 -0.08 14.09 -0.33
CA ASP A 40 -0.58 15.34 -0.90
C ASP A 40 0.21 16.52 -0.32
N GLY A 41 1.35 16.82 -0.95
CA GLY A 41 2.27 17.86 -0.51
C GLY A 41 1.80 19.26 -0.93
N ASP A 42 0.95 19.34 -1.96
CA ASP A 42 0.38 20.59 -2.46
C ASP A 42 -1.00 20.92 -1.87
N SER A 43 -1.55 20.05 -1.02
CA SER A 43 -2.85 20.20 -0.36
C SER A 43 -4.02 20.31 -1.35
N SER A 44 -3.90 19.67 -2.52
CA SER A 44 -4.96 19.62 -3.54
C SER A 44 -6.12 18.70 -3.16
N GLY A 45 -5.95 17.84 -2.16
CA GLY A 45 -6.87 16.78 -1.77
C GLY A 45 -6.85 15.57 -2.72
N LYS A 46 -5.89 15.54 -3.64
CA LYS A 46 -5.68 14.49 -4.63
C LYS A 46 -4.18 14.27 -4.82
N LEU A 47 -3.82 13.28 -5.64
CA LEU A 47 -2.43 13.01 -5.96
C LEU A 47 -2.14 13.39 -7.41
N GLY A 48 -1.25 14.36 -7.60
CA GLY A 48 -0.61 14.60 -8.88
C GLY A 48 0.29 13.44 -9.30
N PHE A 49 0.82 13.48 -10.52
CA PHE A 49 1.64 12.40 -11.07
C PHE A 49 2.88 12.09 -10.22
N HIS A 50 3.57 13.12 -9.72
CA HIS A 50 4.79 12.95 -8.93
C HIS A 50 4.50 12.32 -7.55
N GLU A 51 3.45 12.78 -6.87
CA GLU A 51 3.01 12.26 -5.57
C GLU A 51 2.52 10.82 -5.70
N PHE A 52 1.69 10.55 -6.72
CA PHE A 52 1.24 9.19 -7.01
C PHE A 52 2.43 8.27 -7.34
N LYS A 53 3.39 8.72 -8.15
CA LYS A 53 4.59 7.94 -8.48
C LYS A 53 5.42 7.62 -7.22
N TYR A 54 5.54 8.58 -6.31
CA TYR A 54 6.24 8.39 -5.04
C TYR A 54 5.52 7.37 -4.16
N LEU A 55 4.22 7.55 -3.92
CA LEU A 55 3.37 6.61 -3.19
C LEU A 55 3.46 5.21 -3.79
N TRP A 56 3.38 5.09 -5.11
CA TRP A 56 3.43 3.82 -5.82
C TRP A 56 4.74 3.06 -5.61
N ASN A 57 5.87 3.78 -5.61
CA ASN A 57 7.16 3.16 -5.37
C ASN A 57 7.28 2.64 -3.93
N ASN A 58 6.73 3.38 -2.95
CA ASN A 58 6.66 2.91 -1.56
C ASN A 58 5.78 1.68 -1.42
N ILE A 59 4.59 1.67 -2.05
CA ILE A 59 3.68 0.50 -2.01
C ILE A 59 4.36 -0.74 -2.58
N LYS A 60 5.04 -0.64 -3.73
CA LYS A 60 5.80 -1.78 -4.29
C LYS A 60 6.92 -2.25 -3.36
N LYS A 61 7.63 -1.33 -2.71
CA LYS A 61 8.68 -1.67 -1.74
C LYS A 61 8.08 -2.44 -0.56
N TRP A 62 7.00 -1.93 0.03
CA TRP A 62 6.32 -2.57 1.15
C TRP A 62 5.72 -3.93 0.75
N GLN A 63 5.20 -4.07 -0.47
CA GLN A 63 4.74 -5.35 -0.98
C GLN A 63 5.87 -6.38 -1.06
N CYS A 64 7.06 -5.98 -1.53
CA CYS A 64 8.24 -6.85 -1.57
C CYS A 64 8.67 -7.28 -0.16
N VAL A 65 8.67 -6.34 0.79
CA VAL A 65 8.95 -6.61 2.20
C VAL A 65 7.93 -7.59 2.78
N TYR A 66 6.64 -7.36 2.55
CA TYR A 66 5.57 -8.25 3.03
C TYR A 66 5.78 -9.68 2.53
N LYS A 67 6.03 -9.86 1.22
CA LYS A 67 6.22 -11.19 0.63
C LYS A 67 7.52 -11.88 1.06
N SER A 68 8.57 -11.13 1.37
CA SER A 68 9.85 -11.71 1.79
C SER A 68 9.89 -12.06 3.27
N HIS A 69 9.00 -11.45 4.08
CA HIS A 69 8.96 -11.65 5.52
C HIS A 69 7.75 -12.48 6.01
N ASP A 70 6.81 -12.84 5.14
CA ASP A 70 5.80 -13.90 5.36
C ASP A 70 6.50 -15.27 5.21
N ALA A 71 7.24 -15.66 6.25
CA ALA A 71 8.11 -16.82 6.25
C ALA A 71 7.29 -18.13 6.30
N ASP A 72 6.16 -18.11 6.98
CA ASP A 72 5.24 -19.24 7.06
C ASP A 72 4.28 -19.33 5.86
N ARG A 73 4.30 -18.33 4.95
CA ARG A 73 3.41 -18.23 3.78
C ARG A 73 1.94 -18.29 4.18
N SER A 74 1.61 -17.80 5.37
CA SER A 74 0.24 -17.72 5.85
C SER A 74 -0.60 -16.71 5.06
N GLY A 75 0.08 -15.86 4.28
CA GLY A 75 -0.50 -14.71 3.59
C GLY A 75 -0.69 -13.52 4.53
N THR A 76 -0.10 -13.58 5.74
CA THR A 76 -0.19 -12.59 6.81
C THR A 76 1.17 -12.39 7.48
N ILE A 77 1.49 -11.18 7.95
CA ILE A 77 2.67 -10.97 8.80
C ILE A 77 2.29 -11.17 10.26
N GLY A 78 2.82 -12.22 10.89
CA GLY A 78 2.62 -12.52 12.30
C GLY A 78 3.41 -11.58 13.23
N ALA A 79 3.12 -11.64 14.53
CA ALA A 79 3.80 -10.82 15.54
C ALA A 79 5.32 -11.04 15.59
N ASP A 80 5.78 -12.25 15.29
CA ASP A 80 7.20 -12.62 15.28
C ASP A 80 7.92 -12.16 13.99
N GLU A 81 7.19 -11.99 12.89
CA GLU A 81 7.70 -11.56 11.58
C GLU A 81 7.71 -10.03 11.44
N LEU A 82 6.79 -9.36 12.16
CA LEU A 82 6.59 -7.92 12.13
C LEU A 82 7.87 -7.11 12.40
N PRO A 83 8.69 -7.41 13.43
CA PRO A 83 9.88 -6.60 13.72
C PRO A 83 10.91 -6.64 12.59
N ALA A 84 11.06 -7.79 11.92
CA ALA A 84 11.96 -7.94 10.79
C ALA A 84 11.42 -7.19 9.55
N ALA A 85 10.12 -7.30 9.28
CA ALA A 85 9.46 -6.60 8.20
C ALA A 85 9.57 -5.07 8.35
N PHE A 86 9.34 -4.53 9.55
CA PHE A 86 9.49 -3.08 9.81
C PHE A 86 10.93 -2.60 9.59
N ARG A 87 11.93 -3.34 10.07
CA ARG A 87 13.35 -2.99 9.83
C ARG A 87 13.70 -2.97 8.34
N ALA A 88 13.11 -3.87 7.54
CA ALA A 88 13.33 -3.90 6.09
C ALA A 88 12.55 -2.81 5.33
N ALA A 89 11.41 -2.38 5.86
CA ALA A 89 10.61 -1.29 5.28
C ALA A 89 11.34 0.06 5.32
N GLY A 90 12.24 0.25 6.30
CA GLY A 90 13.05 1.46 6.48
C GLY A 90 12.47 2.36 7.55
#